data_AF-A0A1F5G9F6-F1
#
_entry.id   AF-A0A1F5G9F6-F1
#
_cell.length_a   1.000
_cell.length_b   1.000
_cell.length_c   1.000
_cell.angle_alpha   90.00
_cell.angle_beta   90.00
_cell.angle_gamma   90.00
#
_symmetry.space_group_name_H-M   'P 1'
#
loop_
_entity.id
_entity.type
_entity.pdbx_description
1 polymer ?
#
loop_
_entity_poly.entity_id
_entity_poly.type
_entity_poly.pdbx_seq_one_letter_code
_entity_poly.pdbx_strand_id
1 'polypeptide(L)' 'MKVLGYTQHGLQQKITRQVSSELIKETVSKPLVVLKQAGDTFLHLTDKAAVVLNKAGQVVTTYGSDLFKDTVKNVLNSVK' A
#
# COMPACT_ATOMS: atom_id res chain seq x y z
N MET A 1 -5.77 1.75 -10.58
CA MET A 1 -4.85 0.62 -10.88
C MET A 1 -5.43 -0.67 -10.30
N LYS A 2 -4.94 -1.84 -10.71
CA LYS A 2 -5.38 -3.16 -10.18
C LYS A 2 -4.17 -3.94 -9.70
N VAL A 3 -4.37 -4.80 -8.69
CA VAL A 3 -3.37 -5.76 -8.24
C VAL A 3 -3.37 -6.95 -9.21
N LEU A 4 -2.26 -7.15 -9.90
CA LEU A 4 -2.04 -8.23 -10.87
C LEU A 4 -1.04 -9.28 -10.37
N GLY A 5 -0.31 -8.99 -9.30
CA GLY A 5 0.65 -9.92 -8.70
C GLY A 5 1.51 -9.24 -7.64
N TYR A 6 2.61 -9.91 -7.30
CA TYR A 6 3.58 -9.45 -6.30
C TYR A 6 4.99 -9.55 -6.88
N THR A 7 5.83 -8.60 -6.53
CA THR A 7 7.28 -8.81 -6.61
C THR A 7 7.71 -9.80 -5.52
N GLN A 8 8.91 -10.38 -5.61
CA GLN A 8 9.45 -11.24 -4.55
C GLN A 8 9.48 -10.51 -3.20
N HIS A 9 9.95 -9.25 -3.19
CA HIS A 9 9.96 -8.42 -1.99
C HIS A 9 8.54 -8.16 -1.45
N GLY A 10 7.61 -7.78 -2.33
CA GLY A 10 6.23 -7.49 -1.94
C GLY A 10 5.50 -8.71 -1.35
N LEU A 11 5.74 -9.89 -1.92
CA LEU A 11 5.20 -11.15 -1.39
C LEU A 11 5.77 -11.46 0.00
N GLN A 12 7.09 -11.29 0.19
CA GLN A 12 7.73 -11.48 1.49
C GLN A 12 7.16 -10.52 2.53
N GLN A 13 7.01 -9.24 2.19
CA GLN A 13 6.47 -8.23 3.11
C GLN A 13 5.03 -8.52 3.51
N LYS A 14 4.20 -8.95 2.56
CA LYS A 14 2.84 -9.40 2.83
C LYS A 14 2.82 -10.50 3.90
N ILE A 15 3.65 -11.53 3.72
CA ILE A 15 3.72 -12.69 4.62
C ILE A 15 4.25 -12.28 6.00
N THR A 16 5.41 -11.60 6.03
CA THR A 16 6.07 -11.19 7.28
C THR A 16 5.22 -10.22 8.10
N ARG A 17 4.53 -9.28 7.45
CA ARG A 17 3.68 -8.28 8.11
C ARG A 17 2.21 -8.69 8.19
N GLN A 18 1.90 -9.93 7.82
CA GLN A 18 0.56 -10.53 7.91
C GLN A 18 -0.56 -9.69 7.27
N VAL A 19 -0.27 -9.01 6.15
CA VAL A 19 -1.29 -8.21 5.44
C VAL A 19 -2.08 -9.13 4.50
N SER A 20 -3.40 -9.21 4.68
CA SER A 20 -4.24 -10.09 3.86
C SER A 20 -4.32 -9.62 2.40
N SER A 21 -4.57 -10.56 1.49
CA SER A 21 -4.74 -10.22 0.06
C SER A 21 -5.95 -9.31 -0.15
N GLU A 22 -6.98 -9.50 0.65
CA GLU A 22 -8.24 -8.76 0.64
C GLU A 22 -8.00 -7.30 1.03
N LEU A 23 -7.24 -7.07 2.11
CA LEU A 23 -6.90 -5.72 2.57
C LEU A 23 -6.02 -4.98 1.56
N ILE A 24 -5.09 -5.69 0.91
CA ILE A 24 -4.27 -5.13 -0.18
C ILE A 24 -5.17 -4.71 -1.35
N LYS A 25 -6.09 -5.59 -1.79
CA LYS A 25 -7.04 -5.28 -2.86
C LYS A 25 -7.94 -4.11 -2.50
N GLU A 26 -8.49 -4.07 -1.29
CA GLU A 26 -9.32 -2.97 -0.76
C GLU A 26 -8.54 -1.65 -0.80
N THR A 27 -7.31 -1.64 -0.28
CA THR A 27 -6.46 -0.44 -0.22
C THR A 27 -6.15 0.12 -1.61
N VAL A 28 -5.93 -0.74 -2.60
CA VAL A 28 -5.63 -0.32 -3.98
C VAL A 28 -6.87 0.14 -4.73
N SER A 29 -8.02 -0.49 -4.47
CA SER A 29 -9.28 -0.18 -5.17
C SER A 29 -10.04 0.99 -4.57
N LYS A 30 -9.87 1.27 -3.29
CA LYS A 30 -10.51 2.39 -2.56
C LYS A 30 -9.52 3.14 -1.65
N PRO A 31 -8.45 3.72 -2.21
CA PRO A 31 -7.50 4.50 -1.42
C PRO A 31 -8.13 5.80 -0.94
N LEU A 32 -7.74 6.25 0.26
CA LEU A 32 -7.96 7.63 0.71
C LEU A 32 -6.94 8.58 0.07
N VAL A 33 -5.70 8.10 -0.10
CA VAL A 33 -4.61 8.87 -0.68
C VAL A 33 -3.83 8.02 -1.68
N VAL A 34 -3.45 8.62 -2.81
CA VAL A 34 -2.50 8.04 -3.76
C VAL A 34 -1.35 9.02 -3.97
N LEU A 35 -0.12 8.59 -3.64
CA LEU A 35 1.09 9.39 -3.82
C LEU A 35 2.00 8.75 -4.87
N LYS A 36 2.42 9.52 -5.86
CA LYS A 36 3.47 9.08 -6.79
C LYS A 36 4.82 9.09 -6.08
N GLN A 37 5.58 8.00 -6.17
CA GLN A 37 6.93 7.87 -5.65
C GLN A 37 7.95 7.83 -6.81
N ALA A 38 9.23 7.90 -6.48
CA ALA A 38 10.30 7.70 -7.46
C ALA A 38 10.20 6.30 -8.11
N GLY A 39 10.67 6.17 -9.35
CA GLY A 39 10.70 4.88 -10.04
C GLY A 39 9.33 4.35 -10.48
N ASP A 40 8.38 5.24 -10.81
CA ASP A 40 7.07 4.88 -11.36
C ASP A 40 6.23 3.95 -10.48
N THR A 41 6.35 4.15 -9.17
CA THR A 41 5.51 3.47 -8.18
C THR A 41 4.51 4.44 -7.55
N PHE A 42 3.42 3.88 -7.04
CA PHE A 42 2.32 4.61 -6.42
C PHE A 42 2.04 4.01 -5.06
N LEU A 43 2.10 4.83 -4.02
CA LEU A 43 1.68 4.49 -2.67
C LEU A 43 0.19 4.76 -2.53
N HIS A 44 -0.59 3.70 -2.32
CA HIS A 44 -2.00 3.73 -1.97
C HIS A 44 -2.13 3.60 -0.45
N LEU A 45 -2.88 4.51 0.18
CA LEU A 45 -3.10 4.53 1.62
C LEU A 45 -4.59 4.44 1.95
N THR A 46 -4.90 3.68 2.99
CA THR A 46 -6.15 3.74 3.76
C THR A 46 -5.81 3.88 5.24
N ASP A 47 -6.83 3.99 6.10
CA ASP A 47 -6.64 3.92 7.55
C ASP A 47 -6.08 2.58 8.04
N LYS A 48 -6.17 1.53 7.22
CA LYS A 48 -5.83 0.15 7.60
C LYS A 48 -4.50 -0.34 7.05
N ALA A 49 -4.10 0.12 5.87
CA ALA A 49 -2.89 -0.36 5.21
C ALA A 49 -2.33 0.63 4.19
N ALA A 50 -1.06 0.39 3.88
CA ALA A 50 -0.30 1.04 2.83
C ALA A 50 0.15 -0.01 1.82
N VAL A 51 -0.06 0.27 0.52
CA VAL A 51 0.35 -0.62 -0.57
C VAL A 51 1.06 0.18 -1.64
N VAL A 52 2.29 -0.21 -1.99
CA VAL A 52 3.02 0.37 -3.12
C VAL A 52 2.83 -0.52 -4.35
N LEU A 53 2.26 0.03 -5.42
CA LEU A 53 2.15 -0.61 -6.74
C LEU A 53 3.14 -0.02 -7.73
N ASN A 54 3.73 -0.87 -8.56
CA ASN A 54 4.39 -0.42 -9.78
C ASN A 54 3.42 -0.32 -10.96
N LYS A 55 3.84 0.28 -12.08
CA LYS A 55 3.05 0.40 -13.32
C LYS A 55 2.56 -0.94 -13.90
N ALA A 56 3.25 -2.05 -13.62
CA ALA A 56 2.85 -3.39 -14.03
C ALA A 56 1.73 -4.00 -13.16
N GLY A 57 1.23 -3.26 -12.16
CA GLY A 57 0.19 -3.75 -11.26
C GLY A 57 0.69 -4.71 -10.18
N GLN A 58 2.01 -4.81 -9.99
CA GLN A 58 2.60 -5.67 -8.98
C GLN A 58 2.79 -4.91 -7.66
N VAL A 59 2.49 -5.58 -6.56
CA VAL A 59 2.78 -5.06 -5.21
C VAL A 59 4.29 -5.13 -4.98
N VAL A 60 4.89 -3.96 -4.76
CA VAL A 60 6.31 -3.79 -4.44
C VAL A 60 6.53 -3.95 -2.95
N THR A 61 5.69 -3.33 -2.11
CA THR A 61 5.71 -3.50 -0.66
C THR A 61 4.32 -3.22 -0.08
N THR A 62 4.07 -3.70 1.13
CA THR A 62 2.82 -3.49 1.86
C THR A 62 3.06 -3.51 3.36
N TYR A 63 2.25 -2.79 4.13
CA TYR A 63 2.27 -2.81 5.59
C TYR A 63 0.93 -2.39 6.18
N GLY A 64 0.59 -2.92 7.36
CA GLY A 64 -0.60 -2.55 8.11
C GLY A 64 -0.45 -1.22 8.85
N SER A 65 -1.55 -0.74 9.41
CA SER A 65 -1.62 0.51 10.17
C SER A 65 -0.83 0.48 11.49
N ASP A 66 -0.55 -0.70 12.02
CA ASP A 66 0.37 -0.94 13.14
C ASP A 66 1.79 -0.41 12.86
N LEU A 67 2.18 -0.35 11.58
CA LEU A 67 3.47 0.15 11.13
C LEU A 67 3.43 1.62 10.66
N PHE A 68 2.32 2.32 10.85
CA PHE A 68 2.21 3.72 10.43
C PHE A 68 3.06 4.63 11.32
N LYS A 69 4.03 5.29 10.69
CA LYS A 69 4.77 6.41 11.28
C LYS A 69 3.90 7.66 11.31
N ASP A 70 4.29 8.63 12.14
CA ASP A 70 3.53 9.88 12.33
C ASP A 70 3.34 10.65 11.03
N THR A 71 4.29 10.59 10.10
CA THR A 71 4.13 11.17 8.76
C THR A 71 2.92 10.61 8.01
N VAL A 72 2.71 9.28 8.05
CA VAL A 72 1.56 8.64 7.39
C VAL A 72 0.26 9.03 8.08
N LYS A 73 0.27 9.03 9.43
CA LYS A 73 -0.90 9.44 10.22
C LYS A 73 -1.29 10.89 9.93
N ASN A 74 -0.32 11.80 9.84
CA ASN A 74 -0.55 13.21 9.54
C ASN A 74 -1.13 13.41 8.14
N VAL A 75 -0.64 12.67 7.14
CA VAL A 75 -1.23 12.68 5.79
C VAL A 75 -2.67 12.21 5.82
N LEU A 76 -2.97 11.09 6.48
CA LEU A 76 -4.34 10.56 6.59
C LEU A 76 -5.28 11.53 7.32
N ASN A 77 -4.80 12.21 8.37
CA ASN A 77 -5.59 13.20 9.10
C ASN A 77 -5.85 14.49 8.29
N SER A 78 -5.00 14.81 7.30
CA SER A 78 -5.17 16.00 6.45
C SER A 78 -6.19 15.85 5.34
N VAL A 79 -6.65 14.61 5.08
CA VAL A 79 -7.61 14.28 4.01
C VAL A 79 -8.96 13.79 4.56
N LYS A 80 -9.12 13.81 5.88
CA LYS A 80 -10.39 13.57 6.58
C LYS A 80 -11.09 14.89 6.82
#